data_AF-A0A6P0ISQ0-F1
#
_entry.id   AF-A0A6P0ISQ0-F1
#
_cell.length_a   1.000
_cell.length_b   1.000
_cell.length_c   1.000
_cell.angle_alpha   90.00
_cell.angle_beta   90.00
_cell.angle_gamma   90.00
#
_symmetry.space_group_name_H-M   'P 1'
#
loop_
_entity.id
_entity.type
_entity.pdbx_description
1 polymer ?
#
loop_
_entity_poly.entity_id
_entity_poly.type
_entity_poly.pdbx_seq_one_letter_code
_entity_poly.pdbx_strand_id
1 'polypeptide(L)'
;MLYEHQQIRRLARNPLLLTIITLIHRYHFRLPLERYQLYDQAVDLLLTSWDNKPDISPDISNNQKLKYLGLNDCRRLMERLGYWMNIQESKTEKEGRIVINRDELIAWFGREIKNLKQIQLYEAKAEAKRLVNLISVRVAAPKEHRTGILTQQGLDGYAFIHKIFQDYLCAQEINYQADNEENFEIILNHIQDYLHDSHWQDVLLLLIAQLKPKKAAKAIQEILNHDSEYESWLHRDLLFAATCISENPQPLKIADNSLLQEILAALVTLAASDSRRVGYQLHQQVFQTLSD
;
A
#
# COMPACT_ATOMS: atom_id res chain seq x y z
N MET A 1 -26.73 -7.82 -0.50
CA MET A 1 -26.63 -6.86 -1.61
C MET A 1 -25.19 -6.82 -2.15
N LEU A 2 -24.72 -7.90 -2.79
CA LEU A 2 -23.41 -7.97 -3.47
C LEU A 2 -23.57 -8.08 -5.00
N TYR A 3 -24.81 -8.00 -5.50
CA TYR A 3 -25.16 -8.36 -6.87
C TYR A 3 -25.10 -7.19 -7.86
N GLU A 4 -24.94 -5.94 -7.42
CA GLU A 4 -25.11 -4.79 -8.30
C GLU A 4 -23.83 -4.15 -8.86
N HIS A 5 -22.63 -4.54 -8.43
CA HIS A 5 -21.39 -3.96 -8.96
C HIS A 5 -20.38 -5.03 -9.39
N GLN A 6 -20.13 -5.12 -10.71
CA GLN A 6 -19.08 -5.96 -11.31
C GLN A 6 -17.69 -5.70 -10.67
N GLN A 7 -17.38 -4.45 -10.33
CA GLN A 7 -16.15 -4.08 -9.62
C GLN A 7 -16.05 -4.71 -8.22
N ILE A 8 -17.11 -4.68 -7.41
CA ILE A 8 -17.11 -5.33 -6.08
C ILE A 8 -16.91 -6.84 -6.21
N ARG A 9 -17.47 -7.46 -7.26
CA ARG A 9 -17.28 -8.89 -7.56
C ARG A 9 -15.84 -9.23 -7.93
N ARG A 10 -15.15 -8.36 -8.69
CA ARG A 10 -13.71 -8.49 -8.97
C ARG A 10 -12.88 -8.38 -7.70
N LEU A 11 -13.18 -7.40 -6.87
CA LEU A 11 -12.49 -7.17 -5.59
C LEU A 11 -12.64 -8.36 -4.64
N ALA A 12 -13.85 -8.92 -4.52
CA ALA A 12 -14.15 -10.06 -3.66
C ALA A 12 -13.50 -11.39 -4.08
N ARG A 13 -12.87 -11.49 -5.26
CA ARG A 13 -12.11 -12.70 -5.68
C ARG A 13 -10.83 -12.90 -4.88
N ASN A 14 -10.29 -11.85 -4.25
CA ASN A 14 -9.18 -11.98 -3.32
C ASN A 14 -9.74 -12.17 -1.89
N PRO A 15 -9.46 -13.31 -1.21
CA PRO A 15 -9.97 -13.59 0.14
C PRO A 15 -9.68 -12.49 1.16
N LEU A 16 -8.57 -11.76 0.97
CA LEU A 16 -8.19 -10.64 1.82
C LEU A 16 -9.06 -9.40 1.56
N LEU A 17 -9.34 -9.09 0.29
CA LEU A 17 -10.29 -8.03 -0.05
C LEU A 17 -11.70 -8.36 0.43
N LEU A 18 -12.12 -9.63 0.41
CA LEU A 18 -13.38 -10.05 1.02
C LEU A 18 -13.38 -9.79 2.54
N THR A 19 -12.26 -10.05 3.21
CA THR A 19 -12.09 -9.75 4.64
C THR A 19 -12.14 -8.24 4.91
N ILE A 20 -11.51 -7.42 4.05
CA ILE A 20 -11.57 -5.95 4.15
C ILE A 20 -12.99 -5.44 3.85
N ILE A 21 -13.66 -5.95 2.82
CA ILE A 21 -15.05 -5.59 2.47
C ILE A 21 -16.00 -5.96 3.62
N THR A 22 -15.83 -7.13 4.24
CA THR A 22 -16.66 -7.54 5.39
C THR A 22 -16.36 -6.68 6.63
N LEU A 23 -15.10 -6.33 6.87
CA LEU A 23 -14.69 -5.40 7.92
C LEU A 23 -15.33 -4.02 7.68
N ILE A 24 -15.19 -3.44 6.50
CA ILE A 24 -15.76 -2.13 6.14
C ILE A 24 -17.28 -2.17 6.18
N HIS A 25 -17.94 -3.19 5.61
CA HIS A 25 -19.39 -3.32 5.62
C HIS A 25 -19.95 -3.43 7.05
N ARG A 26 -19.18 -3.96 8.02
CA ARG A 26 -19.58 -3.97 9.43
C ARG A 26 -19.60 -2.57 10.05
N TYR A 27 -18.80 -1.63 9.54
CA TYR A 27 -18.62 -0.30 10.12
C TYR A 27 -19.16 0.86 9.23
N HIS A 28 -19.40 0.66 7.93
CA HIS A 28 -19.84 1.69 6.97
C HIS A 28 -20.92 1.18 5.99
N PHE A 29 -21.80 2.10 5.54
CA PHE A 29 -22.94 1.81 4.66
C PHE A 29 -22.65 1.84 3.15
N ARG A 30 -21.48 2.34 2.71
CA ARG A 30 -21.10 2.44 1.29
C ARG A 30 -19.70 1.89 1.05
N LEU A 31 -19.59 0.96 0.11
CA LEU A 31 -18.32 0.37 -0.31
C LEU A 31 -17.70 1.21 -1.43
N PRO A 32 -16.46 1.68 -1.27
CA PRO A 32 -15.68 2.25 -2.35
C PRO A 32 -15.53 1.29 -3.55
N LEU A 33 -15.44 1.85 -4.74
CA LEU A 33 -15.26 1.08 -5.99
C LEU A 33 -13.79 0.87 -6.34
N GLU A 34 -12.88 1.67 -5.77
CA GLU A 34 -11.44 1.63 -6.03
C GLU A 34 -10.69 0.91 -4.88
N ARG A 35 -9.67 0.11 -5.21
CA ARG A 35 -8.89 -0.69 -4.25
C ARG A 35 -8.22 0.16 -3.17
N TYR A 36 -7.57 1.26 -3.57
CA TYR A 36 -6.86 2.12 -2.62
C TYR A 36 -7.81 2.77 -1.60
N GLN A 37 -9.05 3.11 -1.98
CA GLN A 37 -10.05 3.68 -1.09
C GLN A 37 -10.54 2.66 -0.04
N LEU A 38 -10.62 1.38 -0.41
CA LEU A 38 -10.91 0.32 0.56
C LEU A 38 -9.76 0.19 1.57
N TYR A 39 -8.52 0.27 1.10
CA TYR A 39 -7.36 0.19 1.99
C TYR A 39 -7.25 1.40 2.91
N ASP A 40 -7.53 2.61 2.41
CA ASP A 40 -7.61 3.84 3.18
C ASP A 40 -8.59 3.70 4.36
N GLN A 41 -9.84 3.32 4.07
CA GLN A 41 -10.85 3.11 5.10
C GLN A 41 -10.47 2.00 6.09
N ALA A 42 -9.89 0.91 5.60
CA ALA A 42 -9.46 -0.18 6.47
C ALA A 42 -8.32 0.25 7.41
N VAL A 43 -7.34 1.01 6.91
CA VAL A 43 -6.27 1.58 7.74
C VAL A 43 -6.83 2.52 8.80
N ASP A 44 -7.75 3.42 8.42
CA ASP A 44 -8.39 4.33 9.36
C ASP A 44 -9.18 3.58 10.43
N LEU A 45 -9.92 2.53 10.07
CA LEU A 45 -10.62 1.68 11.05
C LEU A 45 -9.65 0.97 12.00
N LEU A 46 -8.55 0.42 11.47
CA LEU A 46 -7.53 -0.27 12.25
C LEU A 46 -6.81 0.69 13.21
N LEU A 47 -6.59 1.94 12.82
CA LEU A 47 -5.97 2.97 13.65
C LEU A 47 -6.95 3.58 14.66
N THR A 48 -8.20 3.85 14.26
CA THR A 48 -9.24 4.38 15.16
C THR A 48 -9.57 3.40 16.29
N SER A 49 -9.38 2.10 16.05
CA SER A 49 -9.45 1.09 17.10
C SER A 49 -8.49 1.36 18.27
N TRP A 50 -7.39 2.09 18.04
CA TRP A 50 -6.42 2.46 19.07
C TRP A 50 -6.94 3.55 20.01
N ASP A 51 -7.84 4.42 19.54
CA ASP A 51 -8.41 5.53 20.32
C ASP A 51 -9.55 5.06 21.25
N ASN A 52 -10.36 4.10 20.78
CA ASN A 52 -11.72 3.93 21.31
C ASN A 52 -11.93 2.93 22.47
N LYS A 53 -10.90 2.34 23.09
CA LYS A 53 -11.12 1.51 24.29
C LYS A 53 -9.93 1.52 25.27
N PRO A 54 -10.00 2.34 26.34
CA PRO A 54 -9.30 2.07 27.60
C PRO A 54 -9.86 0.83 28.34
N ASP A 55 -11.07 0.37 27.99
CA ASP A 55 -11.87 -0.57 28.80
C ASP A 55 -11.48 -2.05 28.73
N ILE A 56 -10.44 -2.44 27.97
CA ILE A 56 -10.04 -3.86 27.92
C ILE A 56 -9.18 -4.25 29.14
N SER A 57 -8.72 -3.28 29.94
CA SER A 57 -8.25 -3.57 31.30
C SER A 57 -8.23 -2.31 32.17
N PRO A 58 -8.88 -2.31 33.35
CA PRO A 58 -8.84 -1.19 34.30
C PRO A 58 -7.43 -0.89 34.86
N ASP A 59 -6.43 -1.73 34.54
CA ASP A 59 -5.02 -1.59 34.92
C ASP A 59 -4.14 -0.83 33.91
N ILE A 60 -4.69 -0.29 32.81
CA ILE A 60 -3.93 0.64 31.95
C ILE A 60 -3.81 1.96 32.71
N SER A 61 -2.81 2.03 33.59
CA SER A 61 -2.45 3.22 34.34
C SER A 61 -2.32 4.42 33.38
N ASN A 62 -2.65 5.62 33.87
CA ASN A 62 -2.57 6.89 33.12
C ASN A 62 -1.19 7.11 32.43
N ASN A 63 -0.15 6.34 32.80
CA ASN A 63 1.18 6.38 32.21
C ASN A 63 1.31 5.72 30.82
N GLN A 64 0.29 4.98 30.35
CA GLN A 64 0.31 4.31 29.04
C GLN A 64 -0.42 5.09 27.92
N LYS A 65 -1.12 6.19 28.25
CA LYS A 65 -1.72 7.06 27.23
C LYS A 65 -0.64 7.81 26.45
N LEU A 66 -0.84 7.93 25.14
CA LEU A 66 -0.02 8.80 24.29
C LEU A 66 -0.20 10.25 24.74
N LYS A 67 0.91 10.96 24.90
CA LYS A 67 0.96 12.37 25.34
C LYS A 67 1.11 13.34 24.17
N TYR A 68 1.86 12.96 23.14
CA TYR A 68 2.26 13.85 22.05
C TYR A 68 1.65 13.44 20.70
N LEU A 69 1.15 12.20 20.59
CA LEU A 69 0.64 11.62 19.34
C LEU A 69 -0.88 11.55 19.33
N GLY A 70 -1.50 12.10 18.28
CA GLY A 70 -2.87 11.82 17.89
C GLY A 70 -2.97 10.73 16.82
N LEU A 71 -4.18 10.45 16.35
CA LEU A 71 -4.43 9.45 15.31
C LEU A 71 -3.73 9.76 13.99
N ASN A 72 -3.73 11.02 13.56
CA ASN A 72 -3.05 11.43 12.32
C ASN A 72 -1.52 11.24 12.42
N ASP A 73 -0.94 11.47 13.60
CA ASP A 73 0.49 11.21 13.82
C ASP A 73 0.77 9.71 13.77
N CYS A 74 -0.08 8.90 14.38
CA CYS A 74 0.02 7.45 14.32
C CYS A 74 -0.07 6.95 12.87
N ARG A 75 -1.00 7.48 12.08
CA ARG A 75 -1.12 7.19 10.65
C ARG A 75 0.16 7.54 9.90
N ARG A 76 0.66 8.77 10.07
CA ARG A 76 1.92 9.22 9.45
C ARG A 76 3.12 8.33 9.83
N LEU A 77 3.20 7.92 11.09
CA LEU A 77 4.24 6.99 11.54
C LEU A 77 4.10 5.60 10.89
N MET A 78 2.88 5.11 10.67
CA MET A 78 2.66 3.85 9.95
C MET A 78 3.00 3.95 8.47
N GLU A 79 2.71 5.07 7.81
CA GLU A 79 3.09 5.34 6.41
C GLU A 79 4.62 5.27 6.24
N ARG A 80 5.35 6.01 7.09
CA ARG A 80 6.82 5.98 7.12
C ARG A 80 7.37 4.59 7.44
N LEU A 81 6.71 3.85 8.33
CA LEU A 81 7.12 2.50 8.69
C LEU A 81 6.90 1.53 7.52
N GLY A 82 5.77 1.64 6.82
CA GLY A 82 5.44 0.86 5.62
C GLY A 82 6.49 1.06 4.52
N TYR A 83 6.84 2.32 4.26
CA TYR A 83 7.91 2.66 3.34
C TYR A 83 9.28 2.09 3.76
N TRP A 84 9.68 2.32 5.01
CA TRP A 84 10.95 1.82 5.52
C TRP A 84 11.03 0.29 5.42
N MET A 85 9.98 -0.43 5.82
CA MET A 85 9.95 -1.90 5.74
C MET A 85 10.02 -2.41 4.30
N ASN A 86 9.36 -1.74 3.34
CA ASN A 86 9.45 -2.09 1.92
C ASN A 86 10.87 -1.90 1.35
N ILE A 87 11.54 -0.80 1.71
CA ILE A 87 12.94 -0.58 1.31
C ILE A 87 13.86 -1.69 1.86
N GLN A 88 13.61 -2.16 3.09
CA GLN A 88 14.40 -3.25 3.67
C GLN A 88 14.10 -4.59 3.02
N GLU A 89 12.86 -4.83 2.59
CA GLU A 89 12.43 -6.05 1.89
C GLU A 89 13.19 -6.20 0.57
N SER A 90 13.25 -5.16 -0.25
CA SER A 90 14.02 -5.15 -1.50
C SER A 90 15.52 -5.38 -1.33
N LYS A 91 16.08 -5.03 -0.18
CA LYS A 91 17.51 -5.23 0.12
C LYS A 91 17.82 -6.63 0.64
N THR A 92 16.80 -7.40 1.03
CA THR A 92 17.00 -8.68 1.70
C THR A 92 16.80 -9.81 0.70
N GLU A 93 17.84 -10.62 0.47
CA GLU A 93 17.75 -11.81 -0.41
C GLU A 93 16.87 -12.95 0.14
N LYS A 94 16.37 -12.81 1.37
CA LYS A 94 15.56 -13.84 2.03
C LYS A 94 14.09 -13.65 1.69
N GLU A 95 13.50 -14.71 1.14
CA GLU A 95 12.05 -14.82 1.01
C GLU A 95 11.39 -14.81 2.39
N GLY A 96 10.58 -13.78 2.66
CA GLY A 96 9.80 -13.67 3.90
C GLY A 96 9.44 -12.25 4.26
N ARG A 97 8.39 -12.08 5.08
CA ARG A 97 8.00 -10.76 5.57
C ARG A 97 9.11 -10.18 6.43
N ILE A 98 9.40 -8.90 6.23
CA ILE A 98 10.29 -8.15 7.12
C ILE A 98 9.68 -8.09 8.52
N VAL A 99 10.51 -8.38 9.52
CA VAL A 99 10.16 -8.34 10.94
C VAL A 99 11.14 -7.41 11.64
N ILE A 100 10.61 -6.42 12.35
CA ILE A 100 11.40 -5.49 13.15
C ILE A 100 11.31 -5.88 14.63
N ASN A 101 12.45 -6.03 15.32
CA ASN A 101 12.44 -6.32 16.76
C ASN A 101 11.86 -5.12 17.53
N ARG A 102 11.13 -5.38 18.62
CA ARG A 102 10.65 -4.40 19.59
C ARG A 102 11.62 -3.25 19.89
N ASP A 103 12.88 -3.55 20.23
CA ASP A 103 13.85 -2.52 20.60
C ASP A 103 14.25 -1.64 19.40
N GLU A 104 14.38 -2.26 18.23
CA GLU A 104 14.63 -1.55 16.97
C GLU A 104 13.42 -0.68 16.59
N LEU A 105 12.20 -1.20 16.77
CA LEU A 105 10.96 -0.46 16.51
C LEU A 105 10.81 0.74 17.44
N ILE A 106 11.12 0.59 18.73
CA ILE A 106 11.15 1.70 19.69
C ILE A 106 12.20 2.73 19.30
N ALA A 107 13.39 2.29 18.88
CA ALA A 107 14.45 3.20 18.44
C ALA A 107 14.07 3.94 17.15
N TRP A 108 13.42 3.25 16.20
CA TRP A 108 12.90 3.80 14.97
C TRP A 108 11.81 4.84 15.26
N PHE A 109 10.75 4.48 15.98
CA PHE A 109 9.70 5.42 16.38
C PHE A 109 10.26 6.59 17.19
N GLY A 110 11.23 6.36 18.07
CA GLY A 110 11.85 7.43 18.84
C GLY A 110 12.52 8.49 17.97
N ARG A 111 13.14 8.10 16.85
CA ARG A 111 13.71 9.04 15.87
C ARG A 111 12.61 9.75 15.09
N GLU A 112 11.61 9.01 14.62
CA GLU A 112 10.52 9.58 13.81
C GLU A 112 9.64 10.54 14.62
N ILE A 113 9.29 10.19 15.86
CA ILE A 113 8.52 11.05 16.77
C ILE A 113 9.31 12.32 17.10
N LYS A 114 10.64 12.21 17.33
CA LYS A 114 11.50 13.37 17.56
C LYS A 114 11.41 14.34 16.36
N ASN A 115 11.53 13.82 15.14
CA ASN A 115 11.48 14.63 13.93
C ASN A 115 10.08 15.22 13.68
N LEU A 116 9.02 14.44 13.93
CA LEU A 116 7.65 14.86 13.70
C LEU A 116 7.19 15.92 14.71
N LYS A 117 7.57 15.77 15.99
CA LYS A 117 7.09 16.62 17.09
C LYS A 117 8.09 17.67 17.56
N GLN A 118 9.34 17.62 17.08
CA GLN A 118 10.40 18.55 17.46
C GLN A 118 10.64 18.60 18.98
N ILE A 119 10.53 17.44 19.65
CA ILE A 119 10.72 17.28 21.11
C ILE A 119 12.09 16.67 21.44
N GLN A 120 12.42 16.58 22.72
CA GLN A 120 13.68 15.97 23.14
C GLN A 120 13.70 14.46 22.88
N LEU A 121 14.89 13.91 22.57
CA LEU A 121 15.02 12.49 22.23
C LEU A 121 14.55 11.56 23.35
N TYR A 122 14.76 11.94 24.62
CA TYR A 122 14.31 11.12 25.75
C TYR A 122 12.77 11.10 25.85
N GLU A 123 12.09 12.22 25.57
CA GLU A 123 10.63 12.31 25.53
C GLU A 123 10.07 11.48 24.36
N ALA A 124 10.67 11.62 23.17
CA ALA A 124 10.30 10.84 22.00
C ALA A 124 10.49 9.33 22.20
N LYS A 125 11.60 8.91 22.83
CA LYS A 125 11.82 7.49 23.19
C LYS A 125 10.80 7.00 24.21
N ALA A 126 10.42 7.83 25.19
CA ALA A 126 9.39 7.46 26.16
C ALA A 126 8.02 7.31 25.46
N GLU A 127 7.69 8.19 24.53
CA GLU A 127 6.47 8.13 23.75
C GLU A 127 6.44 6.93 22.80
N ALA A 128 7.54 6.63 22.11
CA ALA A 128 7.70 5.43 21.30
C ALA A 128 7.44 4.15 22.10
N LYS A 129 7.96 4.07 23.34
CA LYS A 129 7.68 2.94 24.25
C LYS A 129 6.19 2.82 24.56
N ARG A 130 5.49 3.93 24.79
CA ARG A 130 4.03 3.91 25.01
C ARG A 130 3.30 3.39 23.78
N LEU A 131 3.65 3.89 22.59
CA LEU A 131 3.04 3.45 21.33
C LEU A 131 3.26 1.94 21.09
N VAL A 132 4.48 1.45 21.24
CA VAL A 132 4.79 0.01 21.09
C VAL A 132 4.05 -0.83 22.13
N ASN A 133 3.94 -0.37 23.38
CA ASN A 133 3.15 -1.07 24.40
C ASN A 133 1.67 -1.14 24.05
N LEU A 134 1.09 -0.04 23.54
CA LEU A 134 -0.30 -0.04 23.08
C LEU A 134 -0.51 -1.06 21.95
N ILE A 135 0.40 -1.09 20.97
CA ILE A 135 0.39 -2.09 19.90
C ILE A 135 0.47 -3.51 20.49
N SER A 136 1.41 -3.75 21.42
CA SER A 136 1.63 -5.05 22.07
C SER A 136 0.35 -5.58 22.75
N VAL A 137 -0.32 -4.73 23.55
CA VAL A 137 -1.55 -5.08 24.27
C VAL A 137 -2.67 -5.45 23.28
N ARG A 138 -2.77 -4.74 22.15
CA ARG A 138 -3.80 -5.02 21.15
C ARG A 138 -3.56 -6.30 20.37
N VAL A 139 -2.29 -6.63 20.09
CA VAL A 139 -1.93 -7.90 19.48
C VAL A 139 -2.23 -9.08 20.43
N ALA A 140 -1.99 -8.89 21.73
CA ALA A 140 -2.23 -9.90 22.76
C ALA A 140 -3.72 -10.09 23.11
N ALA A 141 -4.62 -9.22 22.63
CA ALA A 141 -6.05 -9.33 22.88
C ALA A 141 -6.64 -10.66 22.34
N PRO A 142 -7.77 -11.14 22.92
CA PRO A 142 -8.52 -12.27 22.37
C PRO A 142 -8.81 -12.08 20.89
N LYS A 143 -8.88 -13.17 20.10
CA LYS A 143 -9.00 -13.10 18.63
C LYS A 143 -10.15 -12.21 18.15
N GLU A 144 -11.26 -12.19 18.90
CA GLU A 144 -12.45 -11.39 18.60
C GLU A 144 -12.24 -9.88 18.82
N HIS A 145 -11.17 -9.51 19.55
CA HIS A 145 -10.81 -8.16 19.96
C HIS A 145 -9.41 -7.73 19.46
N ARG A 146 -8.74 -8.56 18.66
CA ARG A 146 -7.47 -8.18 18.01
C ARG A 146 -7.77 -7.08 17.02
N THR A 147 -7.31 -5.88 17.34
CA THR A 147 -7.51 -4.69 16.50
C THR A 147 -6.17 -3.99 16.34
N GLY A 148 -5.63 -3.95 15.13
CA GLY A 148 -4.39 -3.24 14.86
C GLY A 148 -3.79 -3.55 13.51
N ILE A 149 -2.93 -2.64 13.07
CA ILE A 149 -2.26 -2.70 11.77
C ILE A 149 -0.96 -3.52 11.79
N LEU A 150 -0.38 -3.70 12.98
CA LEU A 150 0.81 -4.50 13.25
C LEU A 150 0.44 -5.76 14.04
N THR A 151 1.20 -6.84 13.83
CA THR A 151 1.14 -8.10 14.57
C THR A 151 2.51 -8.44 15.13
N GLN A 152 2.54 -9.18 16.24
CA GLN A 152 3.77 -9.76 16.79
C GLN A 152 4.08 -11.07 16.06
N GLN A 153 5.35 -11.29 15.74
CA GLN A 153 5.92 -12.46 15.09
C GLN A 153 7.05 -13.00 15.96
N GLY A 154 6.94 -14.27 16.38
CA GLY A 154 7.90 -14.88 17.31
C GLY A 154 7.87 -14.21 18.69
N LEU A 155 9.03 -14.17 19.36
CA LEU A 155 9.15 -13.69 20.75
C LEU A 155 9.00 -12.16 20.86
N ASP A 156 9.60 -11.37 19.97
CA ASP A 156 9.61 -9.89 20.05
C ASP A 156 9.64 -9.17 18.70
N GLY A 157 9.28 -9.85 17.61
CA GLY A 157 9.22 -9.26 16.28
C GLY A 157 7.88 -8.60 15.98
N TYR A 158 7.87 -7.54 15.18
CA TYR A 158 6.67 -6.87 14.68
C TYR A 158 6.67 -6.84 13.16
N ALA A 159 5.50 -7.03 12.57
CA ALA A 159 5.29 -6.88 11.14
C ALA A 159 3.87 -6.36 10.86
N PHE A 160 3.62 -5.82 9.67
CA PHE A 160 2.26 -5.55 9.24
C PHE A 160 1.42 -6.84 9.21
N ILE A 161 0.17 -6.74 9.65
CA ILE A 161 -0.75 -7.88 9.68
C ILE A 161 -0.92 -8.48 8.28
N HIS A 162 -0.93 -7.61 7.26
CA HIS A 162 -0.95 -7.97 5.85
C HIS A 162 -0.05 -7.06 5.01
N LYS A 163 0.62 -7.65 4.01
CA LYS A 163 1.50 -6.97 3.06
C LYS A 163 0.79 -5.85 2.29
N ILE A 164 -0.47 -6.06 1.92
CA ILE A 164 -1.30 -5.03 1.26
C ILE A 164 -1.40 -3.72 2.08
N PHE A 165 -1.46 -3.79 3.41
CA PHE A 165 -1.45 -2.58 4.23
C PHE A 165 -0.08 -1.91 4.25
N GLN A 166 1.00 -2.70 4.29
CA GLN A 166 2.37 -2.18 4.14
C GLN A 166 2.52 -1.47 2.79
N ASP A 167 2.03 -2.07 1.70
CA ASP A 167 2.14 -1.52 0.35
C ASP A 167 1.34 -0.25 0.17
N TYR A 168 0.10 -0.25 0.66
CA TYR A 168 -0.75 0.94 0.66
C TYR A 168 -0.11 2.08 1.47
N LEU A 169 0.37 1.81 2.67
CA LEU A 169 1.04 2.80 3.52
C LEU A 169 2.34 3.32 2.91
N CYS A 170 3.09 2.45 2.22
CA CYS A 170 4.27 2.83 1.45
C CYS A 170 3.89 3.78 0.29
N ALA A 171 2.84 3.47 -0.45
CA ALA A 171 2.32 4.36 -1.50
C ALA A 171 1.85 5.71 -0.95
N GLN A 172 1.23 5.74 0.24
CA GLN A 172 0.88 6.99 0.94
C GLN A 172 2.11 7.81 1.31
N GLU A 173 3.18 7.17 1.80
CA GLU A 173 4.44 7.86 2.13
C GLU A 173 5.04 8.56 0.91
N ILE A 174 5.14 7.86 -0.22
CA ILE A 174 5.74 8.40 -1.45
C ILE A 174 4.91 9.59 -1.95
N ASN A 175 3.58 9.46 -1.94
CA ASN A 175 2.69 10.53 -2.36
C ASN A 175 2.78 11.74 -1.41
N TYR A 176 2.87 11.51 -0.09
CA TYR A 176 3.09 12.57 0.89
C TYR A 176 4.41 13.29 0.64
N GLN A 177 5.51 12.58 0.37
CA GLN A 177 6.81 13.20 0.07
C GLN A 177 6.72 14.08 -1.18
N ALA A 178 6.13 13.55 -2.26
CA ALA A 178 5.93 14.29 -3.51
C ALA A 178 5.08 15.56 -3.32
N ASP A 179 4.01 15.50 -2.53
CA ASP A 179 3.16 16.67 -2.28
C ASP A 179 3.81 17.65 -1.30
N ASN A 180 4.50 17.18 -0.26
CA ASN A 180 5.18 18.02 0.74
C ASN A 180 6.39 18.76 0.16
N GLU A 181 7.10 18.17 -0.81
CA GLU A 181 8.21 18.80 -1.53
C GLU A 181 7.76 19.48 -2.83
N GLU A 182 6.47 19.43 -3.16
CA GLU A 182 5.90 19.88 -4.44
C GLU A 182 6.66 19.31 -5.67
N ASN A 183 7.22 18.11 -5.54
CA ASN A 183 8.13 17.51 -6.51
C ASN A 183 7.60 16.16 -7.01
N PHE A 184 7.03 16.17 -8.21
CA PHE A 184 6.52 14.94 -8.84
C PHE A 184 7.63 13.97 -9.28
N GLU A 185 8.87 14.44 -9.43
CA GLU A 185 10.00 13.57 -9.79
C GLU A 185 10.28 12.52 -8.72
N ILE A 186 9.87 12.75 -7.46
CA ILE A 186 9.94 11.72 -6.40
C ILE A 186 9.16 10.47 -6.80
N ILE A 187 7.97 10.63 -7.38
CA ILE A 187 7.15 9.49 -7.83
C ILE A 187 7.79 8.83 -9.05
N LEU A 188 8.28 9.61 -10.01
CA LEU A 188 8.90 9.09 -11.23
C LEU A 188 10.18 8.31 -10.92
N ASN A 189 11.02 8.81 -10.02
CA ASN A 189 12.22 8.10 -9.56
C ASN A 189 11.86 6.76 -8.91
N HIS A 190 10.85 6.70 -8.04
CA HIS A 190 10.41 5.42 -7.47
C HIS A 190 9.89 4.45 -8.53
N ILE A 191 9.19 4.94 -9.56
CA ILE A 191 8.78 4.10 -10.69
C ILE A 191 10.02 3.57 -11.41
N GLN A 192 10.97 4.43 -11.79
CA GLN A 192 12.18 4.03 -12.51
C GLN A 192 13.03 3.03 -11.73
N ASP A 193 13.22 3.25 -10.43
CA ASP A 193 14.09 2.44 -9.56
C ASP A 193 13.48 1.05 -9.27
N TYR A 194 12.15 0.96 -9.17
CA TYR A 194 11.47 -0.24 -8.66
C TYR A 194 10.49 -0.89 -9.64
N LEU A 195 10.40 -0.45 -10.91
CA LEU A 195 9.45 -0.96 -11.90
C LEU A 195 9.44 -2.49 -12.03
N HIS A 196 10.60 -3.11 -11.89
CA HIS A 196 10.79 -4.55 -12.03
C HIS A 196 11.07 -5.29 -10.72
N ASP A 197 10.96 -4.60 -9.58
CA ASP A 197 11.02 -5.23 -8.27
C ASP A 197 9.64 -5.78 -7.90
N SER A 198 9.55 -7.11 -7.75
CA SER A 198 8.30 -7.78 -7.39
C SER A 198 7.73 -7.31 -6.05
N HIS A 199 8.54 -6.80 -5.12
CA HIS A 199 8.07 -6.30 -3.83
C HIS A 199 7.36 -4.94 -3.94
N TRP A 200 7.60 -4.22 -5.04
CA TRP A 200 7.08 -2.87 -5.29
C TRP A 200 5.91 -2.83 -6.26
N GLN A 201 5.61 -3.94 -6.93
CA GLN A 201 4.55 -3.98 -7.93
C GLN A 201 3.21 -3.44 -7.39
N ASP A 202 2.76 -3.93 -6.22
CA ASP A 202 1.53 -3.45 -5.58
C ASP A 202 1.66 -2.01 -5.05
N VAL A 203 2.85 -1.60 -4.58
CA VAL A 203 3.11 -0.22 -4.13
C VAL A 203 2.92 0.75 -5.29
N LEU A 204 3.54 0.48 -6.44
CA LEU A 204 3.49 1.34 -7.62
C LEU A 204 2.08 1.38 -8.21
N LEU A 205 1.37 0.25 -8.26
CA LEU A 205 -0.03 0.21 -8.69
C LEU A 205 -0.93 1.09 -7.80
N LEU A 206 -0.80 0.94 -6.48
CA LEU A 206 -1.58 1.74 -5.53
C LEU A 206 -1.21 3.22 -5.57
N LEU A 207 0.08 3.52 -5.72
CA LEU A 207 0.59 4.87 -5.87
C LEU A 207 0.03 5.55 -7.11
N ILE A 208 -0.02 4.87 -8.27
CA ILE A 208 -0.55 5.45 -9.52
C ILE A 208 -2.07 5.60 -9.45
N ALA A 209 -2.77 4.61 -8.88
CA ALA A 209 -4.24 4.57 -8.83
C ALA A 209 -4.87 5.74 -8.05
N GLN A 210 -4.13 6.33 -7.11
CA GLN A 210 -4.57 7.47 -6.28
C GLN A 210 -4.17 8.84 -6.85
N LEU A 211 -3.35 8.90 -7.92
CA LEU A 211 -2.93 10.16 -8.51
C LEU A 211 -4.08 10.86 -9.25
N LYS A 212 -4.00 12.18 -9.31
CA LYS A 212 -4.89 12.96 -10.19
C LYS A 212 -4.69 12.51 -11.65
N PRO A 213 -5.75 12.50 -12.48
CA PRO A 213 -5.73 11.98 -13.84
C PRO A 213 -4.50 12.35 -14.69
N LYS A 214 -4.10 13.63 -14.70
CA LYS A 214 -2.91 14.09 -15.45
C LYS A 214 -1.58 13.55 -14.90
N LYS A 215 -1.44 13.49 -13.57
CA LYS A 215 -0.25 12.93 -12.92
C LYS A 215 -0.16 11.41 -13.19
N ALA A 216 -1.29 10.71 -13.13
CA ALA A 216 -1.37 9.28 -13.47
C ALA A 216 -0.96 9.00 -14.92
N ALA A 217 -1.48 9.79 -15.88
CA ALA A 217 -1.07 9.66 -17.29
C ALA A 217 0.44 9.91 -17.48
N LYS A 218 1.01 10.93 -16.84
CA LYS A 218 2.47 11.18 -16.87
C LYS A 218 3.26 9.99 -16.30
N ALA A 219 2.83 9.43 -15.17
CA ALA A 219 3.48 8.26 -14.56
C ALA A 219 3.42 7.02 -15.46
N ILE A 220 2.28 6.78 -16.13
CA ILE A 220 2.13 5.65 -17.07
C ILE A 220 2.96 5.86 -18.33
N GLN A 221 3.05 7.10 -18.83
CA GLN A 221 3.95 7.42 -19.93
C GLN A 221 5.41 7.17 -19.56
N GLU A 222 5.81 7.50 -18.32
CA GLU A 222 7.16 7.22 -17.81
C GLU A 222 7.46 5.71 -17.82
N ILE A 223 6.48 4.88 -17.43
CA ILE A 223 6.60 3.43 -17.51
C ILE A 223 6.84 2.98 -18.95
N LEU A 224 6.03 3.45 -19.90
CA LEU A 224 6.20 3.07 -21.31
C LEU A 224 7.54 3.52 -21.91
N ASN A 225 8.05 4.66 -21.45
CA ASN A 225 9.30 5.23 -21.94
C ASN A 225 10.55 4.69 -21.21
N HIS A 226 10.38 3.81 -20.22
CA HIS A 226 11.48 3.25 -19.44
C HIS A 226 12.45 2.43 -20.31
N ASP A 227 11.93 1.81 -21.39
CA ASP A 227 12.68 1.00 -22.36
C ASP A 227 13.59 -0.02 -21.67
N SER A 228 13.00 -0.79 -20.75
CA SER A 228 13.75 -1.74 -19.94
C SER A 228 14.34 -2.88 -20.80
N GLU A 229 15.38 -3.54 -20.28
CA GLU A 229 15.94 -4.73 -20.92
C GLU A 229 14.92 -5.87 -21.08
N TYR A 230 13.81 -5.81 -20.34
CA TYR A 230 12.73 -6.79 -20.37
C TYR A 230 11.66 -6.47 -21.42
N GLU A 231 11.56 -5.23 -21.90
CA GLU A 231 10.49 -4.81 -22.80
C GLU A 231 10.56 -5.55 -24.14
N SER A 232 11.76 -5.71 -24.69
CA SER A 232 11.99 -6.36 -26.00
C SER A 232 11.44 -7.80 -26.11
N TRP A 233 11.35 -8.53 -24.99
CA TRP A 233 10.99 -9.96 -24.99
C TRP A 233 9.78 -10.28 -24.11
N LEU A 234 9.66 -9.60 -22.97
CA LEU A 234 8.65 -9.87 -21.95
C LEU A 234 7.59 -8.78 -21.89
N HIS A 235 7.75 -7.67 -22.60
CA HIS A 235 6.81 -6.54 -22.60
C HIS A 235 6.41 -6.09 -21.20
N ARG A 236 7.35 -6.13 -20.24
CA ARG A 236 7.04 -5.91 -18.82
C ARG A 236 6.53 -4.49 -18.58
N ASP A 237 7.06 -3.51 -19.29
CA ASP A 237 6.73 -2.10 -19.14
C ASP A 237 5.32 -1.89 -19.68
N LEU A 238 5.06 -2.39 -20.91
CA LEU A 238 3.74 -2.36 -21.54
C LEU A 238 2.67 -3.07 -20.71
N LEU A 239 2.95 -4.28 -20.21
CA LEU A 239 2.01 -5.05 -19.40
C LEU A 239 1.73 -4.40 -18.05
N PHE A 240 2.73 -3.76 -17.43
CA PHE A 240 2.54 -3.04 -16.19
C PHE A 240 1.72 -1.75 -16.40
N ALA A 241 2.01 -0.99 -17.46
CA ALA A 241 1.21 0.17 -17.88
C ALA A 241 -0.26 -0.23 -18.15
N ALA A 242 -0.48 -1.35 -18.84
CA ALA A 242 -1.81 -1.90 -19.07
C ALA A 242 -2.52 -2.29 -17.76
N THR A 243 -1.78 -2.86 -16.80
CA THR A 243 -2.32 -3.20 -15.48
C THR A 243 -2.78 -1.94 -14.73
N CYS A 244 -1.99 -0.86 -14.76
CA CYS A 244 -2.36 0.43 -14.17
C CYS A 244 -3.69 0.97 -14.73
N ILE A 245 -3.90 0.83 -16.04
CA ILE A 245 -5.14 1.23 -16.71
C ILE A 245 -6.32 0.37 -16.29
N SER A 246 -6.13 -0.95 -16.21
CA SER A 246 -7.21 -1.89 -15.84
C SER A 246 -7.74 -1.65 -14.43
N GLU A 247 -6.87 -1.26 -13.50
CA GLU A 247 -7.22 -0.95 -12.11
C GLU A 247 -7.99 0.37 -11.97
N ASN A 248 -7.70 1.38 -12.80
CA ASN A 248 -8.43 2.65 -12.76
C ASN A 248 -8.60 3.31 -14.14
N PRO A 249 -9.53 2.84 -15.00
CA PRO A 249 -9.65 3.30 -16.38
C PRO A 249 -10.35 4.67 -16.53
N GLN A 250 -11.13 5.11 -15.54
CA GLN A 250 -11.92 6.35 -15.63
C GLN A 250 -11.05 7.61 -15.60
N PRO A 251 -10.09 7.77 -14.68
CA PRO A 251 -9.15 8.87 -14.68
C PRO A 251 -8.40 9.02 -16.02
N LEU A 252 -7.88 7.93 -16.59
CA LEU A 252 -7.13 8.01 -17.85
C LEU A 252 -7.99 8.35 -19.06
N LYS A 253 -9.21 7.81 -19.18
CA LYS A 253 -10.13 8.20 -20.28
C LYS A 253 -10.38 9.71 -20.31
N ILE A 254 -10.41 10.33 -19.14
CA ILE A 254 -10.65 11.77 -18.99
C ILE A 254 -9.38 12.59 -19.27
N ALA A 255 -8.21 12.12 -18.83
CA ALA A 255 -6.96 12.86 -18.95
C ALA A 255 -6.24 12.68 -20.29
N ASP A 256 -6.16 11.45 -20.81
CA ASP A 256 -5.35 11.10 -21.97
C ASP A 256 -5.90 9.86 -22.69
N ASN A 257 -6.92 10.08 -23.52
CA ASN A 257 -7.52 9.00 -24.31
C ASN A 257 -6.58 8.50 -25.42
N SER A 258 -5.60 9.30 -25.84
CA SER A 258 -4.56 8.87 -26.80
C SER A 258 -3.66 7.81 -26.19
N LEU A 259 -3.15 8.04 -24.97
CA LEU A 259 -2.32 7.07 -24.25
C LEU A 259 -3.06 5.75 -24.03
N LEU A 260 -4.35 5.82 -23.68
CA LEU A 260 -5.20 4.62 -23.58
C LEU A 260 -5.27 3.86 -24.90
N GLN A 261 -5.51 4.56 -26.01
CA GLN A 261 -5.58 3.95 -27.34
C GLN A 261 -4.24 3.36 -27.78
N GLU A 262 -3.13 4.02 -27.46
CA GLU A 262 -1.78 3.55 -27.73
C GLU A 262 -1.49 2.23 -27.03
N ILE A 263 -1.75 2.16 -25.71
CA ILE A 263 -1.54 0.94 -24.93
C ILE A 263 -2.45 -0.18 -25.43
N LEU A 264 -3.73 0.10 -25.69
CA LEU A 264 -4.66 -0.91 -26.24
C LEU A 264 -4.22 -1.40 -27.63
N ALA A 265 -3.76 -0.52 -28.50
CA ALA A 265 -3.27 -0.89 -29.83
C ALA A 265 -2.00 -1.75 -29.75
N ALA A 266 -1.08 -1.41 -28.84
CA ALA A 266 0.13 -2.19 -28.58
C ALA A 266 -0.22 -3.59 -28.05
N LEU A 267 -1.15 -3.71 -27.10
CA LEU A 267 -1.63 -5.01 -26.59
C LEU A 267 -2.32 -5.85 -27.67
N VAL A 268 -3.15 -5.25 -28.52
CA VAL A 268 -3.83 -5.96 -29.61
C VAL A 268 -2.81 -6.45 -30.64
N THR A 269 -1.81 -5.63 -30.97
CA THR A 269 -0.74 -6.00 -31.89
C THR A 269 0.11 -7.14 -31.31
N LEU A 270 0.39 -7.09 -30.00
CA LEU A 270 1.07 -8.16 -29.30
C LEU A 270 0.26 -9.47 -29.33
N ALA A 271 -1.05 -9.41 -29.03
CA ALA A 271 -1.95 -10.57 -29.06
C ALA A 271 -2.15 -11.15 -30.47
N ALA A 272 -2.21 -10.29 -31.49
CA ALA A 272 -2.39 -10.68 -32.90
C ALA A 272 -1.09 -11.17 -33.55
N SER A 273 0.06 -10.95 -32.92
CA SER A 273 1.32 -11.48 -33.41
C SER A 273 1.32 -13.01 -33.24
N ASP A 274 1.17 -13.76 -34.33
CA ASP A 274 1.28 -15.23 -34.44
C ASP A 274 2.68 -15.78 -34.09
N SER A 275 3.45 -15.01 -33.32
CA SER A 275 4.84 -15.28 -33.07
C SER A 275 4.98 -16.33 -31.98
N ARG A 276 5.80 -17.35 -32.22
CA ARG A 276 6.37 -18.22 -31.17
C ARG A 276 7.10 -17.44 -30.05
N ARG A 277 7.19 -16.11 -30.16
CA ARG A 277 7.88 -15.17 -29.28
C ARG A 277 7.00 -14.77 -28.09
N VAL A 278 5.68 -14.77 -28.23
CA VAL A 278 4.75 -14.53 -27.12
C VAL A 278 4.49 -15.86 -26.44
N GLY A 279 5.19 -16.12 -25.33
CA GLY A 279 4.99 -17.33 -24.54
C GLY A 279 3.53 -17.47 -24.07
N TYR A 280 3.08 -18.70 -23.83
CA TYR A 280 1.69 -19.01 -23.42
C TYR A 280 1.19 -18.16 -22.23
N GLN A 281 2.06 -17.88 -21.27
CA GLN A 281 1.75 -17.05 -20.09
C GLN A 281 1.49 -15.58 -20.46
N LEU A 282 2.25 -15.04 -21.41
CA LEU A 282 2.15 -13.65 -21.87
C LEU A 282 0.84 -13.45 -22.65
N HIS A 283 0.48 -14.43 -23.49
CA HIS A 283 -0.80 -14.46 -24.17
C HIS A 283 -1.98 -14.55 -23.18
N GLN A 284 -1.88 -15.37 -22.12
CA GLN A 284 -2.92 -15.41 -21.08
C GLN A 284 -3.07 -14.07 -20.34
N GLN A 285 -1.95 -13.41 -20.01
CA GLN A 285 -1.97 -12.10 -19.33
C GLN A 285 -2.63 -11.04 -20.21
N VAL A 286 -2.23 -10.92 -21.48
CA VAL A 286 -2.84 -9.96 -22.42
C VAL A 286 -4.34 -10.19 -22.56
N PHE A 287 -4.78 -11.45 -22.70
CA PHE A 287 -6.21 -11.75 -22.77
C PHE A 287 -6.97 -11.45 -21.49
N GLN A 288 -6.36 -11.66 -20.30
CA GLN A 288 -6.98 -11.24 -19.03
C GLN A 288 -7.14 -9.73 -18.97
N THR A 289 -6.11 -8.96 -19.35
CA THR A 289 -6.17 -7.50 -19.34
C THR A 289 -7.15 -6.92 -20.35
N LEU A 290 -7.33 -7.55 -21.53
CA LEU A 290 -8.28 -7.11 -22.56
C LEU A 290 -9.73 -7.55 -22.30
N SER A 291 -9.93 -8.66 -21.58
CA SER A 291 -11.27 -9.19 -21.27
C SER A 291 -11.89 -8.53 -20.04
N ASP A 292 -11.09 -7.78 -19.29
CA ASP A 292 -11.52 -7.08 -18.07
C ASP A 292 -11.93 -5.62 -18.31
#